data_AF-A0A7S2LJP9-F1
#
_entry.id   AF-A0A7S2LJP9-F1
#
_cell.length_a   1.000
_cell.length_b   1.000
_cell.length_c   1.000
_cell.angle_alpha   90.00
_cell.angle_beta   90.00
_cell.angle_gamma   90.00
#
_symmetry.space_group_name_H-M   'P 1'
#
loop_
_entity.id
_entity.type
_entity.pdbx_description
1 polymer ?
#
loop_
_entity_poly.entity_id
_entity_poly.type
_entity_poly.pdbx_seq_one_letter_code
_entity_poly.pdbx_strand_id
1 'polypeptide(L)'
;SFYSVPATGGSSSSVPVTLHDDNFISDSTETLQHFCPFLYPDPVAGKILEFEEYLDRHLGATARCLIYHYMLRKEHREALVQLMTAHTSKVESFVFNTALDQGISHGMKKLMRVNEESAVVSEKAIREVFARVSNQILASSEQKPKQYLFEDKQNGVGFTSADLTFAALSSVLLCPKELAPLQLPENQMPKELFSLRNELRDTPAGKHALRMYETHRFKNTERSVVIPKSALGRNRVSNRVYAVVGVALAASGSFIASRL
;
A
#
# COMPACT_ATOMS: atom_id res chain seq x y z
N SER A 1 14.62 3.86 -2.20
CA SER A 1 14.31 3.21 -3.47
C SER A 1 15.53 3.31 -4.38
N PHE A 2 16.27 2.23 -4.60
CA PHE A 2 17.52 2.27 -5.38
C PHE A 2 17.30 2.35 -6.89
N TYR A 3 16.07 2.11 -7.37
CA TYR A 3 15.74 2.06 -8.79
C TYR A 3 14.94 3.26 -9.30
N SER A 4 14.11 3.91 -8.47
CA SER A 4 13.27 5.02 -8.95
C SER A 4 14.05 6.31 -9.20
N VAL A 5 15.02 6.67 -8.35
CA VAL A 5 15.85 7.87 -8.56
C VAL A 5 16.65 7.79 -9.88
N PRO A 6 17.37 6.69 -10.18
CA PRO A 6 18.03 6.56 -11.48
C PRO A 6 17.04 6.45 -12.65
N ALA A 7 15.93 5.72 -12.48
CA ALA A 7 14.95 5.53 -13.55
C ALA A 7 14.24 6.82 -13.97
N THR A 8 14.05 7.75 -13.03
CA THR A 8 13.33 9.02 -13.25
C THR A 8 14.24 10.21 -13.53
N GLY A 9 15.56 9.98 -13.60
CA GLY A 9 16.53 11.09 -13.66
C GLY A 9 16.49 12.00 -12.42
N GLY A 10 16.04 11.46 -11.28
CA GLY A 10 15.94 12.17 -10.00
C GLY A 10 14.60 12.88 -9.74
N SER A 11 13.62 12.80 -10.63
CA SER A 11 12.32 13.47 -10.43
C SER A 11 11.45 12.80 -9.36
N SER A 12 11.66 11.51 -9.07
CA SER A 12 11.01 10.85 -7.94
C SER A 12 11.91 9.85 -7.22
N SER A 13 11.84 9.87 -5.89
CA SER A 13 12.50 8.90 -5.01
C SER A 13 11.55 7.88 -4.38
N SER A 14 10.25 8.02 -4.63
CA SER A 14 9.18 7.14 -4.15
C SER A 14 8.64 6.27 -5.30
N VAL A 15 7.79 5.31 -4.94
CA VAL A 15 7.00 4.49 -5.87
C VAL A 15 5.52 4.59 -5.47
N PRO A 16 4.56 4.33 -6.37
CA PRO A 16 4.74 3.94 -7.78
C PRO A 16 5.30 5.06 -8.66
N VAL A 17 5.95 4.69 -9.76
CA VAL A 17 6.31 5.58 -10.85
C VAL A 17 5.85 4.93 -12.14
N THR A 18 5.08 5.67 -12.93
CA THR A 18 4.57 5.24 -14.22
C THR A 18 5.27 6.03 -15.32
N LEU A 19 5.80 5.34 -16.33
CA LEU A 19 6.35 5.97 -17.54
C LEU A 19 5.31 5.88 -18.66
N HIS A 20 4.94 7.04 -19.21
CA HIS A 20 3.98 7.14 -20.30
C HIS A 20 4.41 8.23 -21.28
N ASP A 21 4.60 7.86 -22.55
CA ASP A 21 5.04 8.78 -23.61
C ASP A 21 6.21 9.68 -23.19
N ASP A 22 7.26 9.04 -22.64
CA ASP A 22 8.49 9.66 -22.10
C ASP A 22 8.29 10.58 -20.88
N ASN A 23 7.07 10.68 -20.33
CA ASN A 23 6.75 11.42 -19.11
C ASN A 23 6.64 10.48 -17.89
N PHE A 24 7.17 10.93 -16.76
CA PHE A 24 7.05 10.21 -15.48
C PHE A 24 5.90 10.78 -14.65
N ILE A 25 4.97 9.91 -14.28
CA ILE A 25 3.90 10.18 -13.32
C ILE A 25 4.26 9.45 -12.02
N SER A 26 4.55 10.21 -10.96
CA SER A 26 4.95 9.64 -9.66
C SER A 26 3.86 9.72 -8.59
N ASP A 27 2.76 10.41 -8.88
CA ASP A 27 1.60 10.48 -8.01
C ASP A 27 0.61 9.36 -8.35
N SER A 28 0.16 8.62 -7.34
CA SER A 28 -0.76 7.50 -7.54
C SER A 28 -2.15 7.97 -7.96
N THR A 29 -2.62 9.10 -7.45
CA THR A 29 -3.93 9.68 -7.80
C THR A 29 -3.89 10.17 -9.24
N GLU A 30 -2.84 10.88 -9.64
CA GLU A 30 -2.64 11.32 -11.03
C GLU A 30 -2.56 10.11 -11.98
N THR A 31 -1.86 9.04 -11.58
CA THR A 31 -1.82 7.80 -12.35
C THR A 31 -3.22 7.22 -12.55
N LEU A 32 -4.04 7.16 -11.50
CA LEU A 32 -5.40 6.63 -11.58
C LEU A 32 -6.33 7.52 -12.41
N GLN A 33 -6.23 8.85 -12.28
CA GLN A 33 -7.01 9.78 -13.10
C GLN A 33 -6.64 9.67 -14.58
N HIS A 34 -5.36 9.49 -14.90
CA HIS A 34 -4.89 9.37 -16.28
C HIS A 34 -5.30 8.06 -16.95
N PHE A 35 -5.08 6.91 -16.28
CA PHE A 35 -5.30 5.59 -16.89
C PHE A 35 -6.67 4.97 -16.58
N CYS A 36 -7.27 5.36 -15.46
CA CYS A 36 -8.51 4.80 -14.96
C CYS A 36 -9.54 5.89 -14.61
N PRO A 37 -9.81 6.87 -15.49
CA PRO A 37 -10.73 7.98 -15.17
C PRO A 37 -12.14 7.49 -14.80
N PHE A 38 -12.54 6.30 -15.29
CA PHE A 38 -13.81 5.66 -14.95
C PHE A 38 -13.96 5.31 -13.45
N LEU A 39 -12.89 5.33 -12.66
CA LEU A 39 -12.92 5.15 -11.21
C LEU A 39 -13.36 6.42 -10.45
N TYR A 40 -13.54 7.54 -11.16
CA TYR A 40 -13.98 8.83 -10.64
C TYR A 40 -15.28 9.30 -11.33
N PRO A 41 -16.40 8.57 -11.20
CA PRO A 41 -17.64 8.95 -11.85
C PRO A 41 -18.27 10.19 -11.21
N ASP A 42 -18.81 11.08 -12.05
CA ASP A 42 -19.73 12.11 -11.58
C ASP A 42 -21.04 11.49 -11.06
N PRO A 43 -21.69 12.08 -10.05
CA PRO A 43 -21.33 13.32 -9.35
C PRO A 43 -20.45 13.10 -8.10
N VAL A 44 -19.93 11.90 -7.87
CA VAL A 44 -19.23 11.54 -6.61
C VAL A 44 -17.72 11.73 -6.65
N ALA A 45 -17.14 12.06 -7.81
CA ALA A 45 -15.70 12.23 -8.02
C ALA A 45 -15.01 13.08 -6.94
N GLY A 46 -15.60 14.24 -6.56
CA GLY A 46 -15.04 15.11 -5.53
C GLY A 46 -14.95 14.44 -4.14
N LYS A 47 -15.95 13.63 -3.77
CA LYS A 47 -15.97 12.89 -2.50
C LYS A 47 -14.93 11.76 -2.49
N ILE A 48 -14.72 11.13 -3.65
CA ILE A 48 -13.70 10.10 -3.82
C ILE A 48 -12.32 10.70 -3.58
N LEU A 49 -11.99 11.81 -4.23
CA LEU A 49 -10.70 12.49 -4.07
C LEU A 49 -10.43 12.93 -2.63
N GLU A 50 -11.42 13.55 -1.98
CA GLU A 50 -11.29 13.94 -0.56
C GLU A 50 -11.02 12.71 0.33
N PHE A 51 -11.67 11.58 0.03
CA PHE A 51 -11.50 10.35 0.78
C PHE A 51 -10.14 9.69 0.54
N GLU A 52 -9.63 9.68 -0.69
CA GLU A 52 -8.28 9.19 -1.00
C GLU A 52 -7.22 9.98 -0.25
N GLU A 53 -7.32 11.31 -0.29
CA GLU A 53 -6.42 12.20 0.42
C GLU A 53 -6.48 11.98 1.95
N TYR A 54 -7.68 11.74 2.50
CA TYR A 54 -7.83 11.34 3.90
C TYR A 54 -7.10 10.02 4.19
N LEU A 55 -7.24 9.00 3.33
CA LEU A 55 -6.59 7.71 3.53
C LEU A 55 -5.07 7.79 3.41
N ASP A 56 -4.53 8.57 2.48
CA ASP A 56 -3.07 8.73 2.33
C ASP A 56 -2.45 9.31 3.60
N ARG A 57 -3.06 10.37 4.15
CA ARG A 57 -2.63 11.02 5.39
C ARG A 57 -2.78 10.13 6.62
N HIS A 58 -3.90 9.42 6.74
CA HIS A 58 -4.30 8.77 8.00
C HIS A 58 -4.09 7.26 8.07
N LEU A 59 -3.89 6.59 6.92
CA LEU A 59 -3.69 5.14 6.86
C LEU A 59 -2.31 4.76 6.30
N GLY A 60 -1.86 5.40 5.22
CA GLY A 60 -0.62 5.02 4.54
C GLY A 60 0.63 5.18 5.40
N ALA A 61 0.84 6.39 5.95
CA ALA A 61 2.00 6.68 6.80
C ALA A 61 1.91 5.99 8.18
N THR A 62 0.72 5.95 8.78
CA THR A 62 0.47 5.37 10.10
C THR A 62 0.64 3.85 10.10
N ALA A 63 0.12 3.14 9.10
CA ALA A 63 0.32 1.70 8.94
C ALA A 63 1.81 1.35 8.85
N ARG A 64 2.59 2.08 8.05
CA ARG A 64 4.04 1.88 7.94
C ARG A 64 4.76 2.16 9.26
N CYS A 65 4.41 3.25 9.94
CA CYS A 65 4.99 3.59 11.24
C CYS A 65 4.79 2.46 12.24
N LEU A 66 3.57 1.95 12.36
CA LEU A 66 3.24 0.86 13.26
C LEU A 66 3.94 -0.45 12.88
N ILE A 67 3.91 -0.83 11.60
CA ILE A 67 4.56 -2.05 11.13
C ILE A 67 6.07 -1.99 11.41
N TYR A 68 6.74 -0.87 11.10
CA TYR A 68 8.17 -0.71 11.37
C TYR A 68 8.48 -0.68 12.86
N HIS A 69 7.61 -0.13 13.70
CA HIS A 69 7.80 -0.15 15.14
C HIS A 69 8.02 -1.57 15.66
N TYR A 70 7.17 -2.51 15.25
CA TYR A 70 7.26 -3.92 15.64
C TYR A 70 8.33 -4.69 14.84
N MET A 71 8.36 -4.54 13.52
CA MET A 71 9.25 -5.33 12.65
C MET A 71 10.74 -4.97 12.79
N LEU A 72 11.08 -3.74 13.17
CA LEU A 72 12.47 -3.31 13.40
C LEU A 72 13.00 -3.67 14.81
N ARG A 73 12.31 -4.54 15.56
CA ARG A 73 12.82 -5.12 16.81
C ARG A 73 13.75 -6.30 16.48
N LYS A 74 14.79 -6.50 17.29
CA LYS A 74 15.84 -7.51 17.03
C LYS A 74 15.28 -8.94 16.90
N GLU A 75 14.25 -9.27 17.66
CA GLU A 75 13.59 -10.58 17.63
C GLU A 75 12.89 -10.89 16.30
N HIS A 76 12.50 -9.87 15.51
CA HIS A 76 11.84 -10.04 14.21
C HIS A 76 12.78 -9.85 13.02
N ARG A 77 14.09 -9.80 13.29
CA ARG A 77 15.13 -9.56 12.29
C ARG A 77 15.06 -10.55 11.13
N GLU A 78 14.93 -11.84 11.41
CA GLU A 78 14.89 -12.86 10.37
C GLU A 78 13.70 -12.66 9.44
N ALA A 79 12.51 -12.44 10.01
CA ALA A 79 11.29 -12.13 9.26
C ALA A 79 11.47 -10.87 8.40
N LEU A 80 12.02 -9.79 8.98
CA LEU A 80 12.26 -8.56 8.24
C LEU A 80 13.24 -8.76 7.08
N VAL A 81 14.33 -9.50 7.28
CA VAL A 81 15.28 -9.82 6.20
C VAL A 81 14.57 -10.62 5.12
N GLN A 82 13.86 -11.69 5.46
CA GLN A 82 13.12 -12.50 4.49
C GLN A 82 12.14 -11.65 3.68
N LEU A 83 11.36 -10.77 4.31
CA LEU A 83 10.41 -9.89 3.63
C LEU A 83 11.10 -8.91 2.69
N MET A 84 12.16 -8.24 3.14
CA MET A 84 12.82 -7.18 2.38
C MET A 84 13.74 -7.71 1.27
N THR A 85 14.18 -8.97 1.38
CA THR A 85 15.17 -9.56 0.47
C THR A 85 14.61 -10.72 -0.36
N ALA A 86 13.32 -11.06 -0.22
CA ALA A 86 12.62 -12.17 -0.90
C ALA A 86 12.88 -12.25 -2.41
N HIS A 87 13.15 -11.10 -3.06
CA HIS A 87 13.36 -11.02 -4.51
C HIS A 87 14.75 -10.52 -4.90
N THR A 88 15.69 -10.49 -3.96
CA THR A 88 17.08 -10.04 -4.15
C THR A 88 18.05 -11.22 -4.25
N SER A 89 19.31 -10.95 -4.60
CA SER A 89 20.37 -11.94 -4.59
C SER A 89 20.82 -12.29 -3.16
N LYS A 90 21.46 -13.46 -2.98
CA LYS A 90 22.02 -13.88 -1.68
C LYS A 90 23.04 -12.87 -1.14
N VAL A 91 23.81 -12.22 -2.02
CA VAL A 91 24.79 -11.20 -1.66
C VAL A 91 24.09 -9.96 -1.11
N GLU A 92 23.09 -9.44 -1.81
CA GLU A 92 22.29 -8.29 -1.34
C GLU A 92 21.60 -8.60 -0.02
N SER A 93 21.04 -9.81 0.12
CA SER A 93 20.42 -10.24 1.37
C SER A 93 21.41 -10.30 2.53
N PHE A 94 22.64 -10.76 2.29
CA PHE A 94 23.69 -10.79 3.30
C PHE A 94 24.10 -9.37 3.72
N VAL A 95 24.33 -8.48 2.76
CA VAL A 95 24.66 -7.07 3.02
C VAL A 95 23.54 -6.39 3.80
N PHE A 96 22.29 -6.55 3.36
CA PHE A 96 21.12 -5.99 4.04
C PHE A 96 21.03 -6.48 5.49
N ASN A 97 21.16 -7.78 5.72
CA ASN A 97 21.19 -8.36 7.05
C ASN A 97 22.28 -7.68 7.89
N THR A 98 23.54 -7.65 7.44
CA THR A 98 24.64 -7.05 8.23
C THR A 98 24.42 -5.57 8.56
N ALA A 99 23.89 -4.77 7.62
CA ALA A 99 23.67 -3.34 7.80
C ALA A 99 22.40 -2.99 8.60
N LEU A 100 21.51 -3.97 8.83
CA LEU A 100 20.18 -3.73 9.38
C LEU A 100 20.20 -3.06 10.75
N ASP A 101 21.00 -3.58 11.68
CA ASP A 101 21.04 -3.06 13.06
C ASP A 101 21.96 -1.84 13.20
N GLN A 102 22.98 -1.73 12.34
CA GLN A 102 24.04 -0.72 12.48
C GLN A 102 23.70 0.61 11.81
N GLY A 103 22.75 0.63 10.85
CA GLY A 103 22.40 1.85 10.14
C GLY A 103 20.97 1.92 9.64
N ILE A 104 20.46 0.85 9.01
CA ILE A 104 19.16 0.89 8.32
C ILE A 104 18.01 1.08 9.32
N SER A 105 17.92 0.22 10.34
CA SER A 105 16.85 0.32 11.36
C SER A 105 16.91 1.64 12.12
N HIS A 106 18.11 2.13 12.44
CA HIS A 106 18.27 3.40 13.16
C HIS A 106 17.87 4.59 12.27
N GLY A 107 18.30 4.60 11.00
CA GLY A 107 17.94 5.61 10.02
C GLY A 107 16.44 5.64 9.75
N MET A 108 15.81 4.47 9.55
CA MET A 108 14.36 4.35 9.37
C MET A 108 13.60 4.88 10.58
N LYS A 109 13.99 4.47 11.80
CA LYS A 109 13.33 4.94 13.03
C LYS A 109 13.44 6.45 13.20
N LYS A 110 14.61 7.03 12.92
CA LYS A 110 14.83 8.48 13.04
C LYS A 110 14.09 9.27 11.97
N LEU A 111 14.24 8.89 10.70
CA LEU A 111 13.66 9.61 9.56
C LEU A 111 12.13 9.58 9.60
N MET A 112 11.56 8.44 9.99
CA MET A 112 10.11 8.24 10.03
C MET A 112 9.51 8.44 11.43
N ARG A 113 10.31 8.92 12.38
CA ARG A 113 9.92 9.15 13.78
C ARG A 113 9.25 7.92 14.44
N VAL A 114 9.70 6.72 14.07
CA VAL A 114 9.17 5.46 14.60
C VAL A 114 9.71 5.23 16.01
N ASN A 115 8.85 5.44 16.99
CA ASN A 115 9.06 5.22 18.42
C ASN A 115 7.76 4.71 19.08
N GLU A 116 7.77 4.49 20.40
CA GLU A 116 6.60 3.99 21.13
C GLU A 116 5.39 4.91 21.02
N GLU A 117 5.57 6.21 21.24
CA GLU A 117 4.51 7.21 21.19
C GLU A 117 3.84 7.26 19.81
N SER A 118 4.65 7.34 18.75
CA SER A 118 4.17 7.34 17.36
C SER A 118 3.45 6.04 16.99
N ALA A 119 3.82 4.90 17.58
CA ALA A 119 3.18 3.62 17.35
C ALA A 119 1.79 3.59 17.99
N VAL A 120 1.66 4.04 19.24
CA VAL A 120 0.35 4.17 19.93
C VAL A 120 -0.58 5.11 19.15
N VAL A 121 -0.09 6.27 18.71
CA VAL A 121 -0.86 7.21 17.90
C VAL A 121 -1.26 6.60 16.55
N SER A 122 -0.34 5.88 15.90
CA SER A 122 -0.60 5.22 14.61
C SER A 122 -1.65 4.12 14.74
N GLU A 123 -1.57 3.29 15.77
CA GLU A 123 -2.54 2.24 16.03
C GLU A 123 -3.94 2.81 16.23
N LYS A 124 -4.06 3.88 17.04
CA LYS A 124 -5.34 4.59 17.23
C LYS A 124 -5.88 5.13 15.90
N ALA A 125 -5.05 5.80 15.10
CA ALA A 125 -5.46 6.36 13.81
C ALA A 125 -5.94 5.27 12.83
N ILE A 126 -5.27 4.11 12.78
CA ILE A 126 -5.69 2.96 11.97
C ILE A 126 -7.08 2.49 12.39
N ARG A 127 -7.32 2.34 13.70
CA ARG A 127 -8.64 1.95 14.23
C ARG A 127 -9.73 2.96 13.88
N GLU A 128 -9.43 4.25 13.99
CA GLU A 128 -10.35 5.33 13.62
C GLU A 128 -10.71 5.30 12.12
N VAL A 129 -9.72 5.06 11.24
CA VAL A 129 -9.97 4.90 9.80
C VAL A 129 -10.88 3.70 9.54
N PHE A 130 -10.58 2.54 10.14
CA PHE A 130 -11.41 1.34 9.98
C PHE A 130 -12.82 1.51 10.55
N ALA A 131 -12.98 2.24 11.65
CA ALA A 131 -14.29 2.58 12.19
C ALA A 131 -15.07 3.51 11.25
N ARG A 132 -14.44 4.56 10.71
CA ARG A 132 -15.05 5.47 9.73
C ARG A 132 -15.50 4.72 8.48
N VAL A 133 -14.65 3.87 7.93
CA VAL A 133 -14.96 3.04 6.76
C VAL A 133 -16.09 2.06 7.07
N SER A 134 -16.08 1.44 8.25
CA SER A 134 -17.15 0.54 8.68
C SER A 134 -18.49 1.27 8.76
N ASN A 135 -18.51 2.47 9.34
CA ASN A 135 -19.70 3.31 9.39
C ASN A 135 -20.19 3.67 7.99
N GLN A 136 -19.28 4.03 7.06
CA GLN A 136 -19.62 4.32 5.67
C GLN A 136 -20.29 3.13 4.96
N ILE A 137 -19.78 1.91 5.19
CA ILE A 137 -20.33 0.67 4.64
C ILE A 137 -21.71 0.35 5.24
N LEU A 138 -21.87 0.59 6.54
CA LEU A 138 -23.09 0.29 7.28
C LEU A 138 -24.17 1.38 7.13
N ALA A 139 -23.83 2.59 6.69
CA ALA A 139 -24.75 3.73 6.52
C ALA A 139 -25.77 3.56 5.37
N SER A 140 -25.95 2.34 4.84
CA SER A 140 -26.98 2.05 3.85
C SER A 140 -28.38 2.28 4.44
N SER A 141 -29.26 2.93 3.67
CA SER A 141 -30.69 3.01 4.01
C SER A 141 -31.40 1.66 3.83
N GLU A 142 -30.78 0.71 3.13
CA GLU A 142 -31.26 -0.65 2.99
C GLU A 142 -30.79 -1.50 4.19
N GLN A 143 -31.55 -2.55 4.55
CA GLN A 143 -31.17 -3.52 5.60
C GLN A 143 -29.87 -4.31 5.28
N LYS A 144 -29.14 -3.96 4.20
CA LYS A 144 -27.93 -4.62 3.74
C LYS A 144 -26.76 -3.62 3.68
N PRO A 145 -25.55 -4.02 4.11
CA PRO A 145 -24.35 -3.21 3.95
C PRO A 145 -24.07 -2.86 2.48
N LYS A 146 -23.46 -1.70 2.25
CA LYS A 146 -23.03 -1.28 0.91
C LYS A 146 -22.01 -2.24 0.31
N GLN A 147 -22.09 -2.45 -1.00
CA GLN A 147 -21.09 -3.20 -1.75
C GLN A 147 -19.83 -2.36 -1.99
N TYR A 148 -19.97 -1.06 -2.24
CA TYR A 148 -18.86 -0.12 -2.44
C TYR A 148 -19.04 1.17 -1.61
N LEU A 149 -17.95 1.88 -1.31
CA LEU A 149 -17.92 2.99 -0.36
C LEU A 149 -18.75 4.20 -0.81
N PHE A 150 -18.69 4.51 -2.09
CA PHE A 150 -19.44 5.59 -2.73
C PHE A 150 -20.43 5.07 -3.76
N GLU A 151 -20.96 3.85 -3.55
CA GLU A 151 -21.97 3.30 -4.45
C GLU A 151 -23.20 4.22 -4.56
N ASP A 152 -23.71 4.33 -5.77
CA ASP A 152 -24.95 5.02 -6.11
C ASP A 152 -25.63 4.20 -7.20
N LYS A 153 -26.57 3.33 -6.77
CA LYS A 153 -27.28 2.45 -7.68
C LYS A 153 -28.15 3.20 -8.69
N GLN A 154 -28.62 4.41 -8.36
CA GLN A 154 -29.47 5.19 -9.27
C GLN A 154 -28.64 5.76 -10.42
N ASN A 155 -27.41 6.19 -10.12
CA ASN A 155 -26.47 6.71 -11.11
C ASN A 155 -25.51 5.64 -11.67
N GLY A 156 -25.72 4.36 -11.32
CA GLY A 156 -24.89 3.25 -11.79
C GLY A 156 -23.45 3.23 -11.25
N VAL A 157 -23.19 3.94 -10.14
CA VAL A 157 -21.86 3.98 -9.50
C VAL A 157 -21.65 2.72 -8.67
N GLY A 158 -20.62 1.95 -9.03
CA GLY A 158 -20.19 0.74 -8.35
C GLY A 158 -18.82 0.88 -7.70
N PHE A 159 -17.87 0.05 -8.11
CA PHE A 159 -16.48 0.08 -7.66
C PHE A 159 -15.78 1.38 -8.11
N THR A 160 -15.10 2.05 -7.18
CA THR A 160 -14.43 3.34 -7.41
C THR A 160 -12.99 3.34 -6.90
N SER A 161 -12.29 4.46 -7.14
CA SER A 161 -10.94 4.64 -6.63
C SER A 161 -10.87 4.62 -5.10
N ALA A 162 -11.94 5.04 -4.41
CA ALA A 162 -12.02 4.97 -2.95
C ALA A 162 -11.89 3.53 -2.42
N ASP A 163 -12.58 2.58 -3.06
CA ASP A 163 -12.53 1.16 -2.70
C ASP A 163 -11.13 0.59 -2.98
N LEU A 164 -10.57 0.92 -4.15
CA LEU A 164 -9.23 0.53 -4.55
C LEU A 164 -8.17 1.03 -3.56
N THR A 165 -8.20 2.33 -3.25
CA THR A 165 -7.24 3.00 -2.38
C THR A 165 -7.32 2.49 -0.96
N PHE A 166 -8.52 2.33 -0.40
CA PHE A 166 -8.70 1.74 0.93
C PHE A 166 -8.17 0.30 0.99
N ALA A 167 -8.55 -0.54 0.01
CA ALA A 167 -8.07 -1.91 -0.05
C ALA A 167 -6.53 -1.97 -0.19
N ALA A 168 -5.95 -1.17 -1.10
CA ALA A 168 -4.51 -1.14 -1.33
C ALA A 168 -3.72 -0.73 -0.07
N LEU A 169 -4.11 0.36 0.59
CA LEU A 169 -3.42 0.86 1.77
C LEU A 169 -3.60 -0.04 3.00
N SER A 170 -4.77 -0.67 3.15
CA SER A 170 -5.02 -1.62 4.25
C SER A 170 -4.39 -3.00 4.04
N SER A 171 -3.98 -3.33 2.81
CA SER A 171 -3.47 -4.67 2.45
C SER A 171 -2.26 -5.12 3.26
N VAL A 172 -1.37 -4.20 3.66
CA VAL A 172 -0.18 -4.51 4.46
C VAL A 172 -0.52 -4.92 5.90
N LEU A 173 -1.67 -4.46 6.42
CA LEU A 173 -2.18 -4.84 7.73
C LEU A 173 -3.02 -6.14 7.63
N LEU A 174 -3.90 -6.20 6.62
CA LEU A 174 -4.89 -7.26 6.45
C LEU A 174 -4.35 -8.52 5.79
N CYS A 175 -3.26 -8.42 5.02
CA CYS A 175 -2.65 -9.53 4.29
C CYS A 175 -3.67 -10.40 3.53
N PRO A 176 -4.28 -9.87 2.44
CA PRO A 176 -5.22 -10.63 1.61
C PRO A 176 -4.53 -11.83 0.95
N LYS A 177 -5.22 -12.98 0.84
CA LYS A 177 -4.66 -14.24 0.29
C LYS A 177 -4.10 -14.07 -1.13
N GLU A 178 -4.66 -13.14 -1.90
CA GLU A 178 -4.26 -12.80 -3.27
C GLU A 178 -2.84 -12.19 -3.34
N LEU A 179 -2.30 -11.77 -2.20
CA LEU A 179 -0.92 -11.26 -2.06
C LEU A 179 -0.01 -12.23 -1.29
N ALA A 180 -0.41 -13.48 -1.05
CA ALA A 180 0.37 -14.45 -0.27
C ALA A 180 1.86 -14.57 -0.66
N PRO A 181 2.27 -14.52 -1.96
CA PRO A 181 3.68 -14.56 -2.33
C PRO A 181 4.53 -13.40 -1.82
N LEU A 182 3.90 -12.31 -1.37
CA LEU A 182 4.54 -11.08 -0.89
C LEU A 182 4.43 -10.92 0.63
N GLN A 183 3.91 -11.92 1.33
CA GLN A 183 3.59 -11.84 2.76
C GLN A 183 4.53 -12.67 3.62
N LEU A 184 4.67 -12.25 4.87
CA LEU A 184 5.33 -13.05 5.88
C LEU A 184 4.44 -14.23 6.32
N PRO A 185 5.05 -15.40 6.59
CA PRO A 185 4.37 -16.47 7.31
C PRO A 185 3.79 -15.97 8.63
N GLU A 186 2.59 -16.45 8.99
CA GLU A 186 1.89 -15.96 10.20
C GLU A 186 2.69 -16.21 11.49
N ASN A 187 3.42 -17.31 11.58
CA ASN A 187 4.26 -17.65 12.72
C ASN A 187 5.50 -16.75 12.90
N GLN A 188 5.84 -15.94 11.89
CA GLN A 188 6.94 -14.97 11.94
C GLN A 188 6.46 -13.53 12.23
N MET A 189 5.15 -13.32 12.30
CA MET A 189 4.56 -12.02 12.56
C MET A 189 4.69 -11.63 14.04
N PRO A 190 5.02 -10.36 14.37
CA PRO A 190 4.86 -9.84 15.73
C PRO A 190 3.44 -10.08 16.26
N LYS A 191 3.33 -10.52 17.51
CA LYS A 191 2.03 -10.89 18.13
C LYS A 191 1.05 -9.73 18.11
N GLU A 192 1.54 -8.52 18.33
CA GLU A 192 0.78 -7.29 18.33
C GLU A 192 0.17 -6.99 16.95
N LEU A 193 0.96 -7.13 15.88
CA LEU A 193 0.47 -6.99 14.51
C LEU A 193 -0.50 -8.10 14.12
N PHE A 194 -0.27 -9.33 14.58
CA PHE A 194 -1.18 -10.46 14.35
C PHE A 194 -2.53 -10.24 15.04
N SER A 195 -2.52 -9.78 16.30
CA SER A 195 -3.73 -9.44 17.05
C SER A 195 -4.52 -8.32 16.38
N LEU A 196 -3.83 -7.21 16.04
CA LEU A 196 -4.44 -6.09 15.33
C LEU A 196 -5.03 -6.54 13.98
N ARG A 197 -4.30 -7.34 13.20
CA ARG A 197 -4.81 -7.88 11.93
C ARG A 197 -6.13 -8.60 12.12
N ASN A 198 -6.22 -9.52 13.07
CA ASN A 198 -7.43 -10.32 13.27
C ASN A 198 -8.61 -9.43 13.67
N GLU A 199 -8.37 -8.47 14.57
CA GLU A 199 -9.37 -7.49 14.94
C GLU A 199 -9.84 -6.67 13.74
N LEU A 200 -8.91 -6.12 12.95
CA LEU A 200 -9.25 -5.32 11.77
C LEU A 200 -10.00 -6.16 10.72
N ARG A 201 -9.61 -7.43 10.50
CA ARG A 201 -10.30 -8.37 9.60
C ARG A 201 -11.73 -8.64 10.04
N ASP A 202 -12.03 -8.61 11.33
CA ASP A 202 -13.38 -8.87 11.85
C ASP A 202 -14.35 -7.69 11.65
N THR A 203 -13.82 -6.47 11.45
CA THR A 203 -14.64 -5.28 11.17
C THR A 203 -15.33 -5.34 9.79
N PRO A 204 -16.44 -4.60 9.59
CA PRO A 204 -17.03 -4.42 8.26
C PRO A 204 -16.04 -3.86 7.23
N ALA A 205 -15.18 -2.92 7.64
CA ALA A 205 -14.14 -2.36 6.79
C ALA A 205 -13.11 -3.42 6.36
N GLY A 206 -12.60 -4.24 7.28
CA GLY A 206 -11.66 -5.31 6.95
C GLY A 206 -12.25 -6.32 5.98
N LYS A 207 -13.50 -6.75 6.22
CA LYS A 207 -14.25 -7.63 5.31
C LYS A 207 -14.45 -7.01 3.94
N HIS A 208 -14.72 -5.71 3.87
CA HIS A 208 -14.82 -4.99 2.61
C HIS A 208 -13.48 -4.97 1.86
N ALA A 209 -12.37 -4.60 2.49
CA ALA A 209 -11.05 -4.58 1.84
C ALA A 209 -10.63 -5.96 1.33
N LEU A 210 -10.82 -7.02 2.13
CA LEU A 210 -10.56 -8.39 1.70
C LEU A 210 -11.44 -8.80 0.51
N ARG A 211 -12.73 -8.44 0.53
CA ARG A 211 -13.65 -8.67 -0.60
C ARG A 211 -13.19 -7.92 -1.86
N MET A 212 -12.64 -6.71 -1.75
CA MET A 212 -12.14 -5.97 -2.91
C MET A 212 -11.00 -6.72 -3.61
N TYR A 213 -10.07 -7.30 -2.84
CA TYR A 213 -9.04 -8.18 -3.41
C TYR A 213 -9.65 -9.42 -4.06
N GLU A 214 -10.50 -10.15 -3.36
CA GLU A 214 -11.13 -11.36 -3.89
C GLU A 214 -11.97 -11.07 -5.15
N THR A 215 -12.58 -9.89 -5.24
CA THR A 215 -13.50 -9.54 -6.31
C THR A 215 -12.80 -8.93 -7.52
N HIS A 216 -11.80 -8.07 -7.31
CA HIS A 216 -11.22 -7.25 -8.38
C HIS A 216 -9.77 -7.60 -8.71
N ARG A 217 -9.05 -8.30 -7.83
CA ARG A 217 -7.68 -8.73 -8.11
C ARG A 217 -7.70 -9.99 -8.99
N PHE A 218 -6.95 -9.98 -10.10
CA PHE A 218 -6.68 -11.14 -10.97
C PHE A 218 -7.87 -11.82 -11.69
N LYS A 219 -9.08 -11.25 -11.69
CA LYS A 219 -10.23 -11.85 -12.41
C LYS A 219 -10.20 -11.75 -13.94
N ASN A 220 -9.20 -11.10 -14.53
CA ASN A 220 -9.04 -11.00 -15.98
C ASN A 220 -7.63 -11.47 -16.41
N THR A 221 -7.33 -12.74 -16.12
CA THR A 221 -6.04 -13.36 -16.47
C THR A 221 -5.91 -13.78 -17.94
N GLU A 222 -6.95 -13.66 -18.77
CA GLU A 222 -6.79 -13.82 -20.22
C GLU A 222 -5.95 -12.70 -20.86
N ARG A 223 -5.78 -11.56 -20.19
CA ARG A 223 -4.87 -10.47 -20.62
C ARG A 223 -3.76 -10.14 -19.61
N SER A 224 -3.79 -10.74 -18.43
CA SER A 224 -2.81 -10.47 -17.38
C SER A 224 -1.70 -11.52 -17.44
N VAL A 225 -0.74 -11.30 -18.33
CA VAL A 225 0.55 -12.00 -18.27
C VAL A 225 1.17 -11.67 -16.91
N VAL A 226 1.15 -12.62 -15.98
CA VAL A 226 2.10 -12.60 -14.87
C VAL A 226 3.46 -12.78 -15.53
N ILE A 227 4.20 -11.69 -15.72
CA ILE A 227 5.52 -11.75 -16.33
C ILE A 227 6.44 -12.45 -15.32
N PRO A 228 6.87 -13.71 -15.59
CA PRO A 228 7.81 -14.37 -14.69
C PRO A 228 9.13 -13.58 -14.72
N LYS A 229 9.86 -13.54 -13.60
CA LYS A 229 11.14 -12.82 -13.48
C LYS A 229 12.16 -13.19 -14.56
N SER A 230 12.08 -14.40 -15.11
CA SER A 230 12.88 -14.87 -16.24
C SER A 230 12.61 -14.14 -17.57
N ALA A 231 11.42 -13.54 -17.72
CA ALA A 231 11.01 -12.76 -18.88
C ALA A 231 11.37 -11.26 -18.76
N LEU A 232 11.79 -10.79 -17.58
CA LEU A 232 12.47 -9.50 -17.42
C LEU A 232 13.93 -9.69 -17.85
N GLY A 233 14.16 -9.59 -19.16
CA GLY A 233 15.49 -9.74 -19.75
C GLY A 233 16.52 -8.88 -19.04
N ARG A 234 17.67 -9.46 -18.69
CA ARG A 234 18.88 -8.70 -18.40
C ARG A 234 19.31 -8.06 -19.73
N ASN A 235 18.92 -6.80 -19.93
CA ASN A 235 19.41 -5.84 -20.92
C ASN A 235 18.35 -5.28 -21.88
N ARG A 236 18.41 -3.95 -21.96
CA ARG A 236 17.82 -2.99 -22.92
C ARG A 236 16.32 -2.70 -22.80
N VAL A 237 16.09 -1.51 -22.26
CA VAL A 237 14.92 -0.64 -22.49
C VAL A 237 14.54 -0.71 -23.97
N SER A 238 13.40 -1.32 -24.24
CA SER A 238 12.74 -1.35 -25.54
C SER A 238 11.34 -0.83 -25.31
N ASN A 239 10.95 0.20 -26.07
CA ASN A 239 9.68 0.92 -26.05
C ASN A 239 8.46 0.00 -25.95
N ARG A 240 8.08 -0.38 -24.74
CA ARG A 240 6.75 -0.86 -24.35
C ARG A 240 6.54 -0.45 -22.90
N VAL A 241 5.35 0.04 -22.59
CA VAL A 241 4.94 0.46 -21.26
C VAL A 241 5.19 -0.69 -20.28
N TYR A 242 6.09 -0.49 -19.32
CA TYR A 242 6.34 -1.43 -18.23
C TYR A 242 5.97 -0.76 -16.92
N ALA A 243 4.88 -1.22 -16.30
CA ALA A 243 4.61 -0.92 -14.89
C ALA A 243 5.58 -1.75 -14.04
N VAL A 244 6.64 -1.11 -13.55
CA VAL A 244 7.50 -1.70 -12.53
C VAL A 244 6.75 -1.60 -11.20
N VAL A 245 5.98 -2.64 -10.87
CA VAL A 245 5.46 -2.81 -9.51
C VAL A 245 6.61 -3.30 -8.63
N GLY A 246 7.50 -2.38 -8.27
CA GLY A 246 8.39 -2.57 -7.15
C GLY A 246 7.60 -2.29 -5.88
N VAL A 247 7.42 -3.31 -5.02
CA VAL A 247 7.10 -3.08 -3.61
C VAL A 247 8.34 -2.47 -2.97
N ALA A 248 8.58 -1.19 -3.24
CA ALA A 248 9.52 -0.40 -2.49
C ALA A 248 8.72 0.21 -1.33
N LEU A 249 8.82 -0.43 -0.18
CA LEU A 249 8.63 0.19 1.14
C LEU A 249 9.71 1.28 1.30
N ALA A 250 9.59 2.38 0.56
CA ALA A 250 10.56 3.47 0.52
C ALA A 250 9.84 4.81 0.59
N ALA A 251 10.04 5.47 1.73
CA ALA A 251 9.78 6.86 2.07
C ALA A 251 9.20 7.76 0.95
N SER A 252 7.88 7.96 0.98
CA SER A 252 7.29 9.26 0.68
C SER A 252 6.87 9.89 2.02
N GLY A 253 7.53 10.98 2.37
CA GLY A 253 7.12 11.92 3.39
C GLY A 253 7.24 13.29 2.75
N SER A 254 6.12 13.82 2.26
CA SER A 254 6.07 15.16 1.69
C SER A 254 6.43 16.18 2.76
N PHE A 255 7.58 16.80 2.59
CA PHE A 255 8.02 17.95 3.37
C PHE A 255 7.19 19.16 2.92
N ILE A 256 6.10 19.48 3.63
CA ILE A 256 5.56 20.84 3.62
C ILE A 256 6.08 21.51 4.89
N ALA A 257 7.25 22.13 4.77
CA ALA A 257 7.70 23.12 5.73
C ALA A 257 6.94 24.42 5.46
N SER A 258 5.80 24.62 6.11
CA SER A 258 5.21 25.95 6.20
C SER A 258 6.06 26.77 7.19
N ARG A 259 6.86 27.69 6.66
CA ARG A 259 7.25 28.89 7.40
C ARG A 259 5.97 29.65 7.75
N LEU A 260 5.63 29.68 9.03
CA LEU A 260 5.20 30.86 9.80
C LEU A 260 5.47 30.56 11.28
#